data_AF-A0A9Q4B1P0-F1
#
_entry.id   AF-A0A9Q4B1P0-F1
#
_cell.length_a   1.000
_cell.length_b   1.000
_cell.length_c   1.000
_cell.angle_alpha   90.00
_cell.angle_beta   90.00
_cell.angle_gamma   90.00
#
_symmetry.space_group_name_H-M   'P 1'
#
loop_
_entity.id
_entity.type
_entity.pdbx_description
1 polymer ?
#
loop_
_entity_poly.entity_id
_entity_poly.type
_entity_poly.pdbx_seq_one_letter_code
_entity_poly.pdbx_strand_id
1 'polypeptide(L)' 'MKRLNSDQLLEVYTHAKELGLETEFIKILENELESRKIYTKSHTPTTPNCRKINHVVSKTHYSS' A
#
# COMPACT_ATOMS: atom_id res chain seq x y z
N MET A 1 15.88 1.05 20.40
CA MET A 1 14.86 0.53 19.45
C MET A 1 15.31 0.83 18.03
N LYS A 2 15.22 -0.14 17.10
CA LYS A 2 15.58 0.09 15.69
C LYS A 2 14.57 1.07 15.08
N ARG A 3 15.04 2.20 14.56
CA ARG A 3 14.19 3.15 13.81
C ARG A 3 13.82 2.51 12.47
N LEU A 4 12.53 2.47 12.15
CA LEU A 4 12.06 2.14 10.82
C LEU A 4 12.58 3.19 9.83
N ASN A 5 13.08 2.74 8.68
CA ASN A 5 13.38 3.64 7.57
C ASN A 5 12.08 4.11 6.88
N SER A 6 12.19 5.05 5.95
CA SER A 6 11.03 5.67 5.30
C SER A 6 10.14 4.67 4.57
N ASP A 7 10.73 3.75 3.81
CA ASP A 7 10.01 2.73 3.04
C ASP A 7 9.27 1.76 3.95
N GLN A 8 9.94 1.27 5.00
CA GLN A 8 9.34 0.38 6.00
C GLN A 8 8.19 1.04 6.75
N LEU A 9 8.31 2.33 7.07
CA LEU A 9 7.25 3.08 7.76
C LEU A 9 6.00 3.23 6.86
N LEU A 10 6.20 3.50 5.57
CA LEU A 10 5.12 3.61 4.60
C LEU A 10 4.43 2.27 4.33
N GLU A 11 5.20 1.19 4.24
CA GLU A 11 4.68 -0.18 4.07
C GLU A 11 3.79 -0.58 5.25
N VAL A 12 4.27 -0.39 6.48
CA VAL A 12 3.51 -0.70 7.71
C VAL A 12 2.22 0.12 7.77
N TYR A 13 2.26 1.41 7.45
CA TYR A 13 1.06 2.25 7.38
C TYR A 13 0.06 1.77 6.34
N THR A 14 0.53 1.38 5.16
CA THR A 14 -0.32 0.89 4.06
C THR A 14 -1.03 -0.40 4.48
N HIS A 15 -0.29 -1.39 4.98
CA HIS A 15 -0.87 -2.64 5.45
C HIS A 15 -1.79 -2.45 6.66
N ALA A 16 -1.46 -1.54 7.58
CA ALA A 16 -2.33 -1.23 8.71
C ALA A 16 -3.70 -0.69 8.26
N LYS A 17 -3.74 0.13 7.20
CA LYS A 17 -4.99 0.60 6.60
C LYS A 17 -5.74 -0.50 5.85
N GLU A 18 -5.04 -1.34 5.09
CA GLU A 18 -5.64 -2.46 4.35
C GLU A 18 -6.29 -3.50 5.29
N LEU A 19 -5.64 -3.77 6.41
CA LEU A 19 -6.12 -4.70 7.44
C LEU A 19 -7.20 -4.09 8.36
N GLY A 20 -7.44 -2.77 8.25
CA GLY A 20 -8.39 -2.08 9.13
C GLY A 20 -7.99 -2.14 10.62
N LEU A 21 -6.68 -2.04 10.90
CA LEU A 21 -6.18 -2.05 12.28
C LEU A 21 -6.67 -0.83 13.08
N GLU A 22 -6.40 -0.83 14.39
CA GLU A 22 -6.82 0.24 15.29
C GLU A 22 -6.45 1.64 14.81
N THR A 23 -7.44 2.53 14.87
CA THR A 23 -7.33 3.93 14.42
C THR A 23 -6.23 4.70 15.13
N GLU A 24 -5.95 4.39 16.40
CA GLU A 24 -4.91 5.06 17.17
C GLU A 24 -3.50 4.69 16.67
N PHE A 25 -3.28 3.41 16.37
CA PHE A 25 -2.03 2.95 15.75
C PHE A 25 -1.80 3.63 14.39
N ILE A 26 -2.83 3.69 13.56
CA ILE A 26 -2.77 4.37 12.25
C ILE A 26 -2.42 5.86 12.41
N LYS A 27 -3.02 6.55 13.38
CA LYS A 27 -2.71 7.97 13.66
C LYS A 27 -1.26 8.20 14.07
N ILE A 28 -0.68 7.29 14.86
CA ILE A 28 0.73 7.36 15.26
C ILE A 28 1.63 7.28 14.02
N LEU A 29 1.31 6.37 13.09
CA LEU A 29 2.04 6.24 11.82
C LEU A 29 1.86 7.46 10.92
N GLU A 30 0.65 8.02 10.81
CA GLU A 30 0.39 9.25 10.04
C GLU A 30 1.22 10.43 10.55
N ASN A 31 1.27 10.63 11.88
CA ASN A 31 2.06 11.70 12.48
C ASN A 31 3.57 11.54 12.21
N GLU A 32 4.08 10.32 12.30
CA GLU A 32 5.51 10.06 12.03
C GLU A 32 5.84 10.27 10.54
N LEU A 33 4.95 9.86 9.63
CA LEU A 33 5.11 10.08 8.19
C LEU A 33 5.06 11.57 7.82
N GLU A 34 4.17 12.33 8.45
CA GLU A 34 4.05 13.79 8.26
C GLU A 34 5.28 14.52 8.82
N SER A 35 5.75 14.13 10.01
CA SER A 35 6.98 14.64 10.64
C SER A 35 8.21 14.49 9.74
N ARG A 36 8.30 13.35 9.04
CA ARG A 36 9.38 13.06 8.09
C ARG A 36 9.13 13.62 6.68
N LYS A 37 7.98 14.26 6.44
CA LYS A 37 7.55 14.78 5.13
C LYS A 37 7.53 13.71 4.03
N ILE A 38 7.33 12.45 4.40
CA ILE A 38 7.27 11.30 3.47
C ILE A 38 5.87 11.19 2.88
N TYR A 39 4.84 11.52 3.66
CA TYR A 39 3.45 11.46 3.26
C TYR A 39 2.78 12.79 3.56
N THR A 40 2.25 13.44 2.54
CA THR A 40 1.36 14.59 2.71
C THR A 40 -0.06 14.11 2.44
N LYS A 41 -0.98 14.40 3.37
CA LYS A 41 -2.43 14.14 3.22
C LYS A 41 -3.06 14.78 1.96
N SER A 42 -2.29 15.62 1.25
CA SER A 42 -2.66 16.26 -0.01
C SER A 42 -2.43 15.40 -1.26
N HIS A 43 -1.80 14.22 -1.17
CA HIS A 43 -1.74 13.30 -2.30
C HIS A 43 -3.02 12.46 -2.35
N THR A 44 -4.00 12.95 -3.09
CA THR A 44 -4.94 12.07 -3.79
C THR A 44 -4.09 11.03 -4.54
N PRO A 45 -4.38 9.73 -4.40
CA PRO A 45 -3.65 8.72 -5.15
C PRO A 45 -4.00 8.94 -6.62
N THR A 46 -3.10 9.55 -7.40
CA THR A 46 -3.03 9.27 -8.83
C THR A 46 -2.61 7.81 -8.92
N THR A 47 -3.60 6.94 -8.96
CA THR A 47 -3.49 5.54 -9.38
C THR A 47 -2.50 5.45 -10.55
N PRO A 48 -1.27 4.92 -10.36
CA PRO A 48 -0.49 4.54 -11.51
C PRO A 48 -1.08 3.21 -11.96
N ASN A 49 -2.05 3.29 -12.87
CA ASN A 49 -2.57 2.18 -13.68
C ASN A 49 -2.61 0.82 -12.96
N CYS A 50 -3.79 0.46 -12.43
CA CYS A 50 -4.16 -0.95 -12.37
C CYS A 50 -4.05 -1.49 -13.81
N ARG A 51 -2.87 -1.99 -14.19
CA ARG A 51 -2.63 -2.62 -15.47
C ARG A 51 -3.46 -3.88 -15.42
N LYS A 52 -4.69 -3.79 -15.94
CA LYS A 52 -5.61 -4.90 -16.11
C LYS A 52 -4.89 -5.92 -16.97
N ILE A 53 -4.22 -6.86 -16.33
CA ILE A 53 -3.58 -7.97 -17.01
C ILE A 53 -4.76 -8.80 -17.51
N ASN A 54 -5.09 -8.66 -18.79
CA ASN A 54 -6.06 -9.54 -19.43
C ASN A 54 -5.48 -10.94 -19.32
N HIS A 55 -5.97 -11.71 -18.35
CA HIS A 55 -5.67 -13.12 -18.20
C HIS A 55 -6.31 -13.84 -19.39
N VAL A 56 -5.57 -13.92 -20.51
CA VAL A 56 -5.93 -14.80 -21.61
C VAL A 56 -5.74 -16.22 -21.07
N VAL A 57 -6.82 -16.79 -20.56
CA VAL A 57 -6.92 -18.23 -20.33
C VAL A 57 -6.86 -18.87 -21.70
N SER A 58 -5.66 -19.26 -22.15
CA SER A 58 -5.52 -20.16 -23.28
C SER A 58 -6.13 -21.50 -22.88
N LYS A 59 -7.39 -21.74 -23.26
CA LYS A 59 -7.98 -23.08 -23.24
C LYS A 59 -7.24 -23.91 -24.29
N THR A 60 -6.23 -24.66 -23.89
CA THR A 60 -5.73 -25.77 -24.71
C THR A 60 -6.76 -26.90 -24.63
N HIS A 61 -7.63 -26.95 -25.63
CA HIS A 61 -8.51 -28.07 -25.92
C HIS A 61 -7.62 -29.22 -26.42
N TYR A 62 -7.23 -30.14 -25.55
CA TYR A 62 -6.60 -31.39 -25.99
C TYR A 62 -7.71 -32.40 -26.25
N SER A 63 -8.06 -32.54 -27.52
CA SER A 63 -8.84 -33.68 -28.02
C SER A 63 -7.88 -34.83 -28.29
N SER A 64 -8.01 -35.94 -27.56
CA SER A 64 -7.78 -37.31 -28.02
C SER A 64 -8.27 -38.28 -26.97
#